data_AF-A0AA88UGP2-F1
#
_entry.id   AF-A0AA88UGP2-F1
#
_cell.length_a   1.000
_cell.length_b   1.000
_cell.length_c   1.000
_cell.angle_alpha   90.00
_cell.angle_beta   90.00
_cell.angle_gamma   90.00
#
_symmetry.space_group_name_H-M   'P 1'
#
loop_
_entity.id
_entity.type
_entity.pdbx_description
1 polymer ?
#
loop_
_entity_poly.entity_id
_entity_poly.type
_entity_poly.pdbx_seq_one_letter_code
_entity_poly.pdbx_strand_id
1 'polypeptide(L)' 'MSNCLCYTSFTSFKAPNKPGAIQCKQCKGNGVNSVDHFNGQFKAGGLCWLCRGKREILCGDCNGAGFIGGFMSTFDE' A
#
# COMPACT_ATOMS: atom_id res chain seq x y z
N MET A 1 -2.19 -41.54 4.49
CA MET A 1 -3.33 -41.23 3.61
C MET A 1 -3.86 -39.85 3.99
N SER A 2 -4.05 -38.99 2.98
CA SER A 2 -4.76 -37.71 2.97
C SER A 2 -4.06 -36.52 3.67
N ASN A 3 -3.28 -35.72 2.94
CA ASN A 3 -3.68 -34.53 2.18
C ASN A 3 -4.28 -33.40 3.04
N CYS A 4 -3.44 -32.45 3.45
CA CYS A 4 -3.87 -31.07 3.58
C CYS A 4 -3.03 -30.25 2.63
N LEU A 5 -3.63 -29.98 1.48
CA LEU A 5 -3.05 -29.34 0.32
C LEU A 5 -2.58 -27.94 0.70
N CYS A 6 -1.27 -27.70 0.65
CA CYS A 6 -0.67 -26.37 0.49
C CYS A 6 -0.95 -25.82 -0.93
N TYR A 7 -2.20 -25.89 -1.39
CA TYR A 7 -2.68 -25.30 -2.63
C TYR A 7 -3.60 -24.12 -2.29
N THR A 8 -3.02 -23.06 -1.74
CA THR A 8 -3.59 -21.73 -1.98
C THR A 8 -3.05 -21.29 -3.33
N SER A 9 -3.91 -21.39 -4.36
CA SER A 9 -3.65 -20.95 -5.72
C SER A 9 -2.84 -19.66 -5.77
N PHE A 10 -1.77 -19.67 -6.56
CA PHE A 10 -0.91 -18.55 -6.93
C PHE A 10 -1.63 -17.47 -7.77
N THR A 11 -2.89 -17.14 -7.45
CA THR A 11 -3.73 -16.20 -8.21
C THR A 11 -4.27 -15.07 -7.34
N SER A 12 -3.43 -14.45 -6.52
CA SER A 12 -3.57 -13.02 -6.27
C SER A 12 -2.33 -12.45 -5.59
N PHE A 13 -1.44 -11.89 -6.40
CA PHE A 13 -0.51 -10.86 -5.96
C PHE A 13 -1.30 -9.62 -5.50
N LYS A 14 -1.96 -9.68 -4.35
CA LYS A 14 -2.37 -8.51 -3.57
C LYS A 14 -1.86 -8.77 -2.17
N ALA A 15 -0.87 -7.97 -1.75
CA ALA A 15 -0.19 -8.12 -0.47
C ALA A 15 -1.22 -8.39 0.65
N PRO A 16 -1.02 -9.44 1.47
CA PRO A 16 -1.88 -9.69 2.62
C PRO A 16 -1.81 -8.44 3.48
N ASN A 17 -2.96 -7.80 3.64
CA ASN A 17 -3.17 -6.56 4.38
C ASN A 17 -2.17 -6.45 5.54
N LYS A 18 -1.07 -5.72 5.35
CA LYS A 18 -0.25 -5.29 6.47
C LYS A 18 -1.18 -4.39 7.28
N PRO A 19 -1.53 -4.72 8.53
CA PRO A 19 -2.41 -3.87 9.31
C PRO A 19 -1.73 -2.49 9.40
N GLY A 20 -2.34 -1.47 8.78
CA GLY A 20 -1.82 -0.10 8.77
C GLY A 20 -1.12 0.34 7.48
N ALA A 21 -0.85 -0.55 6.52
CA ALA A 21 -0.24 -0.19 5.24
C ALA A 21 -0.99 -0.80 4.05
N ILE A 22 -1.28 0.04 3.06
CA ILE A 22 -1.95 -0.36 1.82
C ILE A 22 -0.98 -0.21 0.65
N GLN A 23 -1.23 -0.96 -0.43
CA GLN A 23 -0.48 -0.78 -1.66
C GLN A 23 -0.65 0.66 -2.18
N CYS A 24 0.45 1.28 -2.62
CA CYS A 24 0.41 2.62 -3.17
C CYS A 24 -0.53 2.67 -4.38
N LYS A 25 -1.63 3.41 -4.27
CA LYS A 25 -2.64 3.52 -5.33
C LYS A 25 -2.11 4.22 -6.59
N GLN A 26 -1.10 5.08 -6.44
CA GLN A 26 -0.53 5.86 -7.55
C GLN A 26 0.37 5.01 -8.45
N CYS A 27 1.35 4.32 -7.86
CA CYS A 27 2.25 3.46 -8.64
C CYS A 27 1.78 2.01 -8.75
N LYS A 28 0.65 1.64 -8.13
CA LYS A 28 0.10 0.27 -8.09
C LYS A 28 1.12 -0.81 -7.69
N GLY A 29 2.07 -0.43 -6.84
CA GLY A 29 3.16 -1.32 -6.41
C GLY A 29 4.38 -1.38 -7.33
N ASN A 30 4.44 -0.62 -8.43
CA ASN A 30 5.63 -0.54 -9.27
C ASN A 30 6.74 0.33 -8.68
N GLY A 31 6.42 1.24 -7.76
CA GLY A 31 7.40 2.14 -7.13
C GLY A 31 7.86 3.32 -8.00
N VAL A 32 7.39 3.38 -9.26
CA VAL A 32 7.69 4.46 -10.23
C VAL A 32 6.39 5.14 -10.69
N ASN A 33 6.48 6.40 -11.12
CA ASN A 33 5.34 7.13 -11.68
C ASN A 33 5.02 6.63 -13.08
N SER A 34 3.73 6.38 -13.35
CA SER A 34 3.28 6.01 -14.69
C SER A 34 3.05 7.21 -15.61
N VAL A 35 2.79 8.39 -15.03
CA VAL A 35 2.56 9.64 -15.75
C VAL A 35 3.34 10.78 -15.10
N ASP A 36 3.50 11.88 -15.81
CA ASP A 36 4.03 13.10 -15.22
C ASP A 36 3.01 13.69 -14.23
N HIS A 37 3.45 14.01 -13.02
CA HIS A 37 2.62 14.63 -11.98
C HIS A 37 3.16 16.03 -11.62
N PHE A 38 2.27 16.89 -11.11
CA PHE A 38 2.57 18.26 -10.67
C PHE A 38 3.29 19.09 -11.75
N ASN A 39 2.64 19.25 -12.91
CA ASN A 39 3.16 20.05 -14.02
C ASN A 39 4.58 19.61 -14.48
N GLY A 40 4.86 18.30 -14.39
CA GLY A 40 6.15 17.72 -14.80
C GLY A 40 7.26 17.77 -13.76
N GLN A 41 6.98 18.19 -12.51
CA GLN A 41 7.94 18.11 -11.41
C GLN A 41 8.31 16.65 -11.09
N PHE A 42 7.33 15.75 -11.17
CA PHE A 42 7.55 14.32 -11.01
C PHE A 42 7.31 13.63 -12.33
N LYS A 43 8.39 13.28 -13.04
CA LYS A 43 8.28 12.72 -14.38
C LYS A 43 7.83 11.26 -14.39
N ALA A 44 7.18 10.85 -15.49
CA ALA A 44 6.92 9.44 -15.77
C ALA A 44 8.23 8.65 -15.83
N GLY A 45 8.24 7.44 -15.27
CA GLY A 45 9.45 6.61 -15.11
C GLY A 45 10.35 7.02 -13.94
N GLY A 46 10.12 8.19 -13.33
CA GLY A 46 10.80 8.59 -12.10
C GLY A 46 10.27 7.88 -10.85
N LEU A 47 10.95 8.12 -9.72
CA LEU A 47 10.52 7.62 -8.40
C LEU A 47 9.08 8.05 -8.10
N CYS A 48 8.25 7.13 -7.57
CA CYS A 48 6.87 7.45 -7.24
C CYS A 48 6.80 8.65 -6.29
N TRP A 49 6.06 9.69 -6.67
CA TRP A 49 5.99 10.94 -5.90
C TRP A 49 5.36 10.74 -4.51
N LEU A 50 4.46 9.76 -4.39
CA LEU A 50 3.75 9.45 -3.15
C LEU A 50 4.53 8.50 -2.24
N CYS A 51 4.87 7.31 -2.73
CA CYS A 51 5.49 6.26 -1.90
C CYS A 51 7.02 6.28 -1.93
N ARG A 52 7.66 7.14 -2.74
CA ARG A 52 9.12 7.24 -2.91
C ARG A 52 9.80 5.88 -3.13
N GLY A 53 9.19 5.00 -3.92
CA GLY A 53 9.72 3.65 -4.21
C GLY A 53 9.36 2.55 -3.19
N LYS A 54 8.73 2.88 -2.05
CA LYS A 54 8.36 1.87 -1.03
C LYS A 54 7.23 0.93 -1.42
N ARG A 55 6.49 1.22 -2.51
CA ARG A 55 5.35 0.43 -3.06
C ARG A 55 4.12 0.31 -2.14
N GLU A 56 4.25 0.71 -0.89
CA GLU A 56 3.21 0.76 0.13
C GLU A 56 3.09 2.19 0.67
N ILE A 57 1.90 2.54 1.14
CA ILE A 57 1.57 3.81 1.80
C ILE A 57 0.79 3.51 3.08
N LEU A 58 0.75 4.48 3.99
CA LEU A 58 -0.04 4.37 5.21
C LEU A 58 -1.54 4.22 4.85
N CYS A 59 -2.23 3.32 5.54
CA CYS A 59 -3.67 3.21 5.45
C CYS A 59 -4.29 4.46 6.10
N GLY A 60 -5.03 5.27 5.33
CA GLY A 60 -5.68 6.48 5.85
C GLY A 60 -6.83 6.18 6.83
N ASP A 61 -7.44 5.00 6.73
CA ASP A 61 -8.56 4.62 7.60
C ASP A 61 -8.12 4.24 9.02
N CYS A 62 -6.87 3.82 9.20
CA CYS A 62 -6.31 3.48 10.51
C CYS A 62 -5.01 4.22 10.82
N ASN A 63 -4.64 5.25 10.04
CA ASN A 63 -3.41 6.06 10.18
C ASN A 63 -2.14 5.25 10.53
N GLY A 64 -2.00 4.04 10.00
CA GLY A 64 -0.85 3.18 10.31
C GLY A 64 -0.93 2.38 11.60
N ALA A 65 -1.97 2.56 12.42
CA ALA A 65 -2.21 1.80 13.64
C ALA A 65 -2.55 0.33 13.35
N GLY A 66 -3.16 0.05 12.18
CA GLY A 66 -3.53 -1.31 11.83
C GLY A 66 -4.71 -1.89 12.60
N PHE A 67 -5.30 -1.10 13.49
CA PHE A 67 -6.56 -1.30 14.18
C PHE A 67 -7.19 0.08 14.47
N ILE A 68 -8.51 0.18 14.46
CA ILE A 68 -9.24 1.40 14.85
C ILE A 68 -9.53 1.30 16.35
N GLY A 69 -9.05 2.25 17.17
CA GLY A 69 -9.39 2.33 18.60
C GLY A 69 -8.24 2.59 19.59
N GLY A 70 -6.99 2.71 19.12
CA GLY A 70 -5.89 3.22 19.94
C GLY A 70 -5.77 4.74 19.84
N PHE A 71 -5.26 5.40 20.89
CA PHE A 71 -5.09 6.85 21.09
C PHE A 71 -4.70 7.71 19.86
N MET A 72 -4.06 7.14 18.83
CA MET A 72 -3.76 7.79 17.53
C MET A 72 -4.93 7.83 16.51
N SER A 73 -6.11 7.28 16.84
CA SER A 73 -7.27 7.16 15.93
C SER A 73 -8.50 7.97 16.36
N THR A 74 -8.40 8.71 17.46
CA THR A 74 -9.51 9.48 18.03
C THR A 74 -9.19 10.98 17.91
N PHE A 75 -10.20 11.80 17.63
CA PHE A 75 -10.08 13.24 17.81
C PHE A 75 -9.87 13.52 19.30
N ASP A 76 -8.83 14.28 19.65
CA ASP A 76 -8.67 14.90 20.97
C ASP A 76 -9.77 15.99 21.06
N GLU A 77 -10.56 16.00 22.15
CA GLU A 77 -11.54 17.08 22.42
C GLU A 77 -10.84 18.39 22.79
#